data_AF-A0A3B0VS29-F1
#
_entry.id   AF-A0A3B0VS29-F1
#
_cell.length_a   1.000
_cell.length_b   1.000
_cell.length_c   1.000
_cell.angle_alpha   90.00
_cell.angle_beta   90.00
_cell.angle_gamma   90.00
#
_symmetry.space_group_name_H-M   'P 1'
#
loop_
_entity.id
_entity.type
_entity.pdbx_description
1 polymer ?
#
loop_
_entity_poly.entity_id
_entity_poly.type
_entity_poly.pdbx_seq_one_letter_code
_entity_poly.pdbx_strand_id
1 'polypeptide(L)' 'PETESYDLVVLAVAHDQFIGTNPRVYLKNDGVLFDLKGLLPEDWVDERL' A
#
# COMPACT_ATOMS: atom_id res chain seq x y z
N PRO A 1 -4.99 -2.52 20.93
CA PRO A 1 -4.91 -2.11 19.50
C PRO A 1 -3.83 -1.04 19.34
N GLU A 2 -2.84 -1.26 18.48
CA GLU A 2 -2.01 -0.15 17.99
C GLU A 2 -2.94 0.78 17.19
N THR A 3 -3.12 1.99 17.68
CA THR A 3 -4.18 2.92 17.23
C THR A 3 -3.82 3.69 15.96
N GLU A 4 -2.61 3.51 15.41
CA GLU A 4 -2.07 4.36 14.34
C GLU A 4 -1.71 3.62 13.04
N SER A 5 -1.88 2.29 13.00
CA SER A 5 -1.46 1.48 11.85
C SER A 5 -2.48 0.40 11.51
N TYR A 6 -2.52 0.01 10.24
CA TYR A 6 -3.50 -0.92 9.69
C TYR A 6 -2.86 -2.27 9.33
N ASP A 7 -3.65 -3.33 9.44
CA ASP A 7 -3.28 -4.68 8.97
C ASP A 7 -3.33 -4.80 7.43
N LEU A 8 -4.17 -3.98 6.78
CA LEU A 8 -4.33 -3.95 5.33
C LEU A 8 -4.53 -2.51 4.85
N VAL A 9 -3.75 -2.10 3.86
CA VAL A 9 -3.93 -0.84 3.12
C VAL A 9 -4.18 -1.18 1.65
N VAL A 10 -5.24 -0.62 1.07
CA VAL A 10 -5.62 -0.86 -0.32
C VAL A 10 -5.58 0.43 -1.12
N LEU A 11 -4.81 0.47 -2.20
CA LEU A 11 -4.88 1.53 -3.20
C LEU A 11 -6.04 1.24 -4.16
N ALA A 12 -7.21 1.79 -3.84
CA ALA A 12 -8.44 1.52 -4.56
C ALA A 12 -8.65 2.39 -5.82
N VAL A 13 -7.94 3.52 -5.94
CA VAL A 13 -8.11 4.50 -7.03
C VAL A 13 -6.75 5.02 -7.52
N ALA A 14 -6.68 5.34 -8.82
CA ALA A 14 -5.49 5.83 -9.51
C ALA A 14 -5.44 7.36 -9.56
N HIS A 15 -5.52 8.02 -8.40
CA HIS A 15 -5.40 9.48 -8.35
C HIS A 15 -3.93 9.91 -8.33
N ASP A 16 -3.59 10.97 -9.07
CA ASP A 16 -2.24 11.51 -9.16
C ASP A 16 -1.62 11.87 -7.80
N GLN A 17 -2.46 12.24 -6.82
CA GLN A 17 -2.02 12.52 -5.44
C GLN A 17 -1.34 11.35 -4.73
N PHE A 18 -1.53 10.11 -5.21
CA PHE A 18 -0.92 8.91 -4.63
C PHE A 18 0.38 8.51 -5.37
N ILE A 19 0.66 9.10 -6.52
CA ILE A 19 1.88 8.82 -7.29
C ILE A 19 3.10 9.26 -6.48
N GLY A 20 4.07 8.36 -6.32
CA GLY A 20 5.30 8.65 -5.57
C GLY A 20 5.13 8.77 -4.06
N THR A 21 3.94 8.49 -3.51
CA THR A 21 3.74 8.40 -2.06
C THR A 21 4.27 7.06 -1.53
N ASN A 22 4.49 6.96 -0.21
CA ASN A 22 4.81 5.71 0.46
C ASN A 22 3.65 5.28 1.39
N PRO A 23 2.69 4.49 0.91
CA PRO A 23 1.57 4.02 1.73
C PRO A 23 1.99 3.09 2.87
N ARG A 24 3.23 2.55 2.86
CA ARG A 24 3.72 1.64 3.92
C ARG A 24 3.82 2.32 5.28
N VAL A 25 3.84 3.66 5.34
CA VAL A 25 3.82 4.41 6.60
C VAL A 25 2.55 4.19 7.42
N TYR A 26 1.47 3.73 6.78
CA TYR A 26 0.21 3.43 7.45
C TYR A 26 0.10 1.95 7.86
N LEU A 27 1.06 1.11 7.47
CA LEU A 27 1.03 -0.33 7.76
C LEU A 27 1.73 -0.65 9.07
N LYS A 28 1.21 -1.68 9.73
CA LYS A 28 1.97 -2.42 10.74
C LYS A 28 3.17 -3.11 10.08
N ASN A 29 4.14 -3.54 10.89
CA ASN A 29 5.34 -4.22 10.39
C ASN A 29 5.05 -5.47 9.54
N ASP A 30 3.95 -6.18 9.83
CA ASP A 30 3.48 -7.39 9.14
C ASP A 30 2.20 -7.16 8.32
N GLY A 31 1.83 -5.90 8.08
CA GLY A 31 0.64 -5.53 7.32
C GLY A 31 0.82 -5.73 5.81
N VAL A 32 -0.31 -5.87 5.10
CA VAL A 32 -0.35 -6.08 3.65
C VAL A 32 -0.68 -4.78 2.91
N LEU A 33 0.13 -4.43 1.91
CA LEU A 33 -0.19 -3.37 0.94
C LEU A 33 -0.73 -4.02 -0.34
N PHE A 34 -1.95 -3.66 -0.75
CA PHE A 34 -2.53 -4.17 -1.98
C PHE A 34 -2.82 -3.04 -2.96
N ASP A 35 -2.15 -3.08 -4.12
CA ASP A 35 -2.33 -2.11 -5.18
C ASP A 35 -3.20 -2.69 -6.31
N LEU A 36 -4.48 -2.29 -6.33
CA LEU A 36 -5.43 -2.70 -7.36
C LEU A 36 -5.19 -2.02 -8.72
N LYS A 37 -4.35 -0.99 -8.75
CA LYS A 37 -4.21 -0.08 -9.88
C LYS A 37 -2.84 -0.13 -10.53
N GLY A 38 -1.85 -0.76 -9.89
CA GLY A 38 -0.48 -0.85 -10.41
C GLY A 38 0.21 0.51 -10.47
N LEU A 39 -0.06 1.37 -9.49
CA LEU A 39 0.55 2.69 -9.31
C LEU A 39 1.94 2.60 -8.68
N LEU A 40 2.18 1.58 -7.87
CA LEU A 40 3.42 1.43 -7.13
C LEU A 40 4.53 0.80 -7.98
N PRO A 41 5.80 1.08 -7.66
CA PRO A 41 6.94 0.47 -8.34
C PRO A 41 6.89 -1.07 -8.34
N GLU A 42 7.25 -1.71 -9.47
CA GLU A 42 7.19 -3.18 -9.59
C GLU A 42 8.16 -3.91 -8.66
N ASP A 43 9.25 -3.27 -8.25
CA ASP A 43 10.24 -3.80 -7.30
C ASP A 43 9.70 -3.88 -5.86
N TRP A 44 8.56 -3.25 -5.57
CA TRP A 44 7.89 -3.34 -4.28
C TRP A 44 6.98 -4.56 -4.14
N VAL A 45 6.78 -5.31 -5.23
CA VAL A 45 5.78 -6.37 -5.30
C VAL A 45 6.37 -7.68 -4.80
N ASP A 46 5.88 -8.15 -3.66
CA ASP A 46 6.27 -9.44 -3.09
C ASP A 46 5.58 -10.60 -3.84
N GLU A 47 4.30 -10.43 -4.21
CA GLU A 47 3.49 -11.45 -4.92
C GLU A 47 2.53 -10.79 -5.93
N ARG A 48 2.19 -11.51 -7.01
CA ARG A 48 1.19 -11.10 -8.03
C ARG A 48 0.18 -12.24 -8.25
N LEU A 49 -1.08 -11.87 -8.48
CA LEU A 49 -2.17 -12.77 -8.87
C LEU A 49 -2.38 -12.77 -10.38
#